data_AF-U7P5Y3-F1
#
_entry.id   AF-U7P5Y3-F1
#
_cell.length_a   1.000
_cell.length_b   1.000
_cell.length_c   1.000
_cell.angle_alpha   90.00
_cell.angle_beta   90.00
_cell.angle_gamma   90.00
#
_symmetry.space_group_name_H-M   'P 1'
#
loop_
_entity.id
_entity.type
_entity.pdbx_description
1 polymer ?
#
loop_
_entity_poly.entity_id
_entity_poly.type
_entity_poly.pdbx_seq_one_letter_code
_entity_poly.pdbx_strand_id
1 'polypeptide(L)'
;AIHPDSAMPNIKFRASRRTLTSHAGLSIIGQCFEIAGVDSIDSRFPTTLGMRTSDVIKSYLGLLCLGMSDYDAIENFRRDKPFQQLLTLQKVPSTATLRQRLEKLAANDLQARTATWSTTLLSLIEAPITAETTHVCLDIDTFVMDNSNSKKEGVSRTYQKVDGYTPIAAYLGNEGWCLGLELRPGKQHTMKESNAFLERVLPRA
;
A
#
# COMPACT_ATOMS: atom_id res chain seq x y z
N ALA A 1 -8.14 -53.83 32.33
CA ALA A 1 -7.15 -53.10 33.14
C ALA A 1 -6.96 -51.73 32.52
N ILE A 2 -7.39 -50.68 33.20
CA ILE A 2 -7.34 -49.29 32.73
C ILE A 2 -6.01 -48.71 33.24
N HIS A 3 -5.16 -48.23 32.34
CA HIS A 3 -3.91 -47.56 32.70
C HIS A 3 -4.20 -46.21 33.39
N PRO A 4 -3.58 -45.91 34.53
CA PRO A 4 -3.79 -44.64 35.23
C PRO A 4 -2.92 -43.52 34.64
N ASP A 5 -3.54 -42.36 34.51
CA ASP A 5 -2.97 -41.01 34.59
C ASP A 5 -1.70 -40.71 33.79
N SER A 6 -1.89 -40.28 32.53
CA SER A 6 -0.92 -39.39 31.89
C SER A 6 -0.96 -38.04 32.63
N ALA A 7 0.03 -37.79 33.50
CA ALA A 7 0.18 -36.52 34.19
C ALA A 7 0.15 -35.35 33.19
N MET A 8 -0.82 -34.43 33.35
CA MET A 8 -0.89 -33.24 32.50
C MET A 8 0.38 -32.40 32.69
N PRO A 9 1.00 -31.93 31.60
CA PRO A 9 2.20 -31.11 31.70
C PRO A 9 1.92 -29.85 32.51
N ASN A 10 2.83 -29.51 33.44
CA ASN A 10 2.71 -28.38 34.33
C ASN A 10 3.01 -27.08 33.57
N ILE A 11 1.99 -26.52 32.90
CA ILE A 11 2.11 -25.29 32.11
C ILE A 11 2.07 -24.08 33.07
N LYS A 12 3.15 -23.29 33.08
CA LYS A 12 3.25 -22.05 33.84
C LYS A 12 3.12 -20.84 32.92
N PHE A 13 2.05 -20.07 33.08
CA PHE A 13 1.86 -18.81 32.37
C PHE A 13 2.67 -17.69 33.05
N ARG A 14 3.41 -16.89 32.26
CA ARG A 14 4.07 -15.66 32.73
C ARG A 14 3.64 -14.50 31.83
N ALA A 15 3.13 -13.44 32.44
CA ALA A 15 2.81 -12.21 31.72
C ALA A 15 4.10 -11.42 31.43
N SER A 16 4.29 -11.02 30.17
CA SER A 16 5.36 -10.12 29.74
C SER A 16 4.78 -8.74 29.46
N ARG A 17 5.57 -7.69 29.68
CA ARG A 17 5.22 -6.32 29.27
C ARG A 17 5.50 -6.05 27.78
N ARG A 18 6.10 -7.02 27.08
CA ARG A 18 6.40 -6.91 25.64
C ARG A 18 5.12 -7.07 24.84
N THR A 19 4.93 -6.20 23.86
CA THR A 19 3.87 -6.36 22.85
C THR A 19 4.41 -7.22 21.72
N LEU A 20 3.75 -8.33 21.44
CA LEU A 20 4.04 -9.16 20.27
C LEU A 20 3.13 -8.73 19.12
N THR A 21 3.67 -8.69 17.90
CA THR A 21 2.91 -8.39 16.69
C THR A 21 3.37 -9.28 15.54
N SER A 22 2.43 -9.77 14.75
CA SER A 22 2.67 -10.44 13.47
C SER A 22 3.01 -9.46 12.35
N HIS A 23 2.92 -8.15 12.59
CA HIS A 23 3.03 -7.09 11.58
C HIS A 23 4.36 -6.34 11.64
N ALA A 24 5.42 -6.94 12.21
CA ALA A 24 6.70 -6.28 12.41
C ALA A 24 7.35 -5.78 11.11
N GLY A 25 7.03 -6.40 9.96
CA GLY A 25 7.47 -5.95 8.63
C GLY A 25 7.02 -4.53 8.27
N LEU A 26 5.97 -4.01 8.90
CA LEU A 26 5.54 -2.62 8.73
C LEU A 26 6.60 -1.60 9.16
N SER A 27 7.60 -1.99 9.96
CA SER A 27 8.74 -1.11 10.29
C SER A 27 9.51 -0.64 9.05
N ILE A 28 9.64 -1.50 8.03
CA ILE A 28 10.31 -1.13 6.77
C ILE A 28 9.43 -0.15 6.00
N ILE A 29 8.11 -0.39 6.00
CA ILE A 29 7.14 0.50 5.35
C ILE A 29 7.14 1.89 6.01
N GLY A 30 7.20 1.96 7.34
CA GLY A 30 7.34 3.22 8.07
C GLY A 30 8.60 4.00 7.66
N GLN A 31 9.74 3.33 7.53
CA GLN A 31 10.98 3.94 7.02
C GLN A 31 10.82 4.45 5.58
N CYS A 32 10.19 3.66 4.70
CA CYS A 32 9.90 4.10 3.34
C CYS A 32 9.03 5.37 3.32
N PHE A 33 8.06 5.51 4.23
CA PHE A 33 7.25 6.72 4.31
C PHE A 33 8.04 7.96 4.74
N GLU A 34 8.98 7.79 5.68
CA GLU A 34 9.87 8.86 6.11
C GLU A 34 10.78 9.30 4.96
N ILE A 35 11.42 8.36 4.28
CA ILE A 35 12.31 8.63 3.14
C ILE A 35 11.54 9.28 1.99
N ALA A 36 10.38 8.75 1.62
CA ALA A 36 9.54 9.32 0.57
C ALA A 36 8.91 10.67 0.94
N GLY A 37 9.05 11.12 2.20
CA GLY A 37 8.52 12.38 2.67
C GLY A 37 6.99 12.44 2.65
N VAL A 38 6.31 11.33 2.99
CA VAL A 38 4.83 11.24 2.94
C VAL A 38 4.16 12.34 3.78
N ASP A 39 4.77 12.74 4.90
CA ASP A 39 4.24 13.77 5.80
C ASP A 39 4.19 15.17 5.17
N SER A 40 4.92 15.39 4.06
CA SER A 40 4.87 16.65 3.31
C SER A 40 3.46 16.99 2.81
N ILE A 41 2.58 15.98 2.68
CA ILE A 41 1.19 16.14 2.30
C ILE A 41 0.37 16.96 3.30
N ASP A 42 0.76 16.99 4.58
CA ASP A 42 0.03 17.73 5.62
C ASP A 42 0.07 19.25 5.38
N SER A 43 1.16 19.76 4.81
CA SER A 43 1.28 21.18 4.46
C SER A 43 0.29 21.60 3.36
N ARG A 44 -0.04 20.66 2.46
CA ARG A 44 -0.92 20.90 1.31
C ARG A 44 -2.39 20.68 1.64
N PHE A 45 -2.67 19.74 2.54
CA PHE A 45 -4.01 19.45 3.01
C PHE A 45 -4.08 19.67 4.52
N PRO A 46 -3.92 20.92 4.98
CA PRO A 46 -3.90 21.24 6.40
C PRO A 46 -5.25 20.91 7.03
N THR A 47 -5.21 20.41 8.25
CA THR A 47 -6.40 20.16 9.06
C THR A 47 -6.45 21.14 10.22
N THR A 48 -7.61 21.78 10.40
CA THR A 48 -7.80 22.81 11.42
C THR A 48 -8.09 22.26 12.81
N LEU A 49 -8.67 21.06 12.93
CA LEU A 49 -9.22 20.53 14.20
C LEU A 49 -9.10 19.01 14.37
N GLY A 50 -8.24 18.32 13.63
CA GLY A 50 -8.20 16.86 13.70
C GLY A 50 -7.07 16.21 12.91
N MET A 51 -6.98 14.89 13.11
CA MET A 51 -6.08 13.91 12.49
C MET A 51 -5.36 14.37 11.22
N ARG A 52 -4.03 14.18 11.21
CA ARG A 52 -3.17 14.53 10.08
C ARG A 52 -3.62 13.83 8.80
N THR A 53 -3.35 14.44 7.65
CA THR A 53 -3.62 13.85 6.35
C THR A 53 -2.68 12.67 6.10
N SER A 54 -1.42 12.82 6.50
CA SER A 54 -0.41 11.75 6.52
C SER A 54 -0.88 10.53 7.31
N ASP A 55 -1.43 10.70 8.52
CA ASP A 55 -1.98 9.60 9.33
C ASP A 55 -3.02 8.77 8.57
N VAL A 56 -3.93 9.43 7.84
CA VAL A 56 -4.97 8.76 7.04
C VAL A 56 -4.34 7.95 5.91
N ILE A 57 -3.42 8.55 5.17
CA ILE A 57 -2.79 7.92 4.00
C ILE A 57 -1.88 6.76 4.42
N LYS A 58 -1.00 6.99 5.40
CA LYS A 58 -0.10 5.96 5.95
C LYS A 58 -0.88 4.79 6.53
N SER A 59 -2.02 5.05 7.20
CA SER A 59 -2.90 3.99 7.69
C SER A 59 -3.43 3.11 6.57
N TYR A 60 -3.93 3.71 5.48
CA TYR A 60 -4.45 2.92 4.35
C TYR A 60 -3.33 2.18 3.60
N LEU A 61 -2.19 2.83 3.36
CA LEU A 61 -1.02 2.17 2.77
C LEU A 61 -0.55 0.99 3.65
N GLY A 62 -0.55 1.15 4.97
CA GLY A 62 -0.26 0.08 5.92
C GLY A 62 -1.21 -1.11 5.78
N LEU A 63 -2.53 -0.86 5.65
CA LEU A 63 -3.51 -1.92 5.38
C LEU A 63 -3.24 -2.63 4.05
N LEU A 64 -2.94 -1.87 2.98
CA LEU A 64 -2.62 -2.44 1.68
C LEU A 64 -1.37 -3.33 1.74
N CYS A 65 -0.33 -2.93 2.49
CA CYS A 65 0.86 -3.76 2.73
C CYS A 65 0.56 -5.05 3.51
N LEU A 66 -0.55 -5.09 4.26
CA LEU A 66 -1.04 -6.30 4.93
C LEU A 66 -2.02 -7.12 4.06
N GLY A 67 -2.22 -6.73 2.80
CA GLY A 67 -3.21 -7.36 1.91
C GLY A 67 -4.66 -7.01 2.25
N MET A 68 -4.88 -6.00 3.09
CA MET A 68 -6.20 -5.56 3.53
C MET A 68 -6.61 -4.33 2.73
N SER A 69 -7.60 -4.48 1.85
CA SER A 69 -8.06 -3.38 0.98
C SER A 69 -9.43 -2.82 1.37
N ASP A 70 -10.10 -3.43 2.34
CA ASP A 70 -11.33 -2.93 2.94
C ASP A 70 -11.02 -1.85 3.99
N TYR A 71 -11.76 -0.75 3.98
CA TYR A 71 -11.62 0.29 4.98
C TYR A 71 -11.96 -0.19 6.38
N ASP A 72 -12.88 -1.15 6.54
CA ASP A 72 -13.28 -1.68 7.85
C ASP A 72 -12.16 -2.43 8.57
N ALA A 73 -11.15 -2.90 7.83
CA ALA A 73 -9.99 -3.54 8.41
C ALA A 73 -9.22 -2.63 9.39
N ILE A 74 -9.34 -1.31 9.26
CA ILE A 74 -8.68 -0.36 10.18
C ILE A 74 -9.18 -0.47 11.61
N GLU A 75 -10.41 -0.94 11.82
CA GLU A 75 -11.01 -1.03 13.16
C GLU A 75 -10.24 -2.00 14.05
N ASN A 76 -9.64 -3.04 13.46
CA ASN A 76 -8.76 -3.98 14.16
C ASN A 76 -7.49 -3.31 14.72
N PHE A 77 -7.08 -2.17 14.16
CA PHE A 77 -5.84 -1.48 14.51
C PHE A 77 -6.05 -0.21 15.35
N ARG A 78 -7.29 0.15 15.68
CA ARG A 78 -7.65 1.40 16.40
C ARG A 78 -6.87 1.64 17.68
N ARG A 79 -6.54 0.56 18.38
CA ARG A 79 -5.81 0.55 19.65
C ARG A 79 -4.52 -0.28 19.57
N ASP A 80 -4.13 -0.68 18.37
CA ASP A 80 -2.92 -1.46 18.16
C ASP A 80 -1.69 -0.54 18.18
N LYS A 81 -1.02 -0.52 19.33
CA LYS A 81 0.19 0.31 19.52
C LYS A 81 1.29 -0.03 18.52
N PRO A 82 1.60 -1.31 18.21
CA PRO A 82 2.60 -1.63 17.21
C PRO A 82 2.28 -1.04 15.85
N PHE A 83 1.07 -1.21 15.30
CA PHE A 83 0.66 -0.64 14.03
C PHE A 83 0.84 0.88 14.01
N GLN A 84 0.40 1.55 15.07
CA GLN A 84 0.58 2.99 15.23
C GLN A 84 2.06 3.40 15.19
N GLN A 85 2.91 2.71 15.95
CA GLN A 85 4.33 3.03 16.09
C GLN A 85 5.13 2.70 14.82
N LEU A 86 4.90 1.51 14.24
CA LEU A 86 5.63 1.01 13.09
C LEU A 86 5.38 1.86 11.83
N LEU A 87 4.19 2.47 11.72
CA LEU A 87 3.83 3.35 10.62
C LEU A 87 3.97 4.84 10.97
N THR A 88 4.57 5.15 12.13
CA THR A 88 4.83 6.51 12.63
C THR A 88 3.60 7.42 12.64
N LEU A 89 2.46 6.85 13.06
CA LEU A 89 1.16 7.52 13.10
C LEU A 89 0.98 8.30 14.41
N GLN A 90 0.48 9.53 14.33
CA GLN A 90 0.02 10.24 15.53
C GLN A 90 -1.30 9.64 16.02
N LYS A 91 -2.20 9.24 15.11
CA LYS A 91 -3.48 8.61 15.44
C LYS A 91 -3.96 7.69 14.31
N VAL A 92 -4.44 6.51 14.67
CA VAL A 92 -5.13 5.61 13.72
C VAL A 92 -6.55 6.16 13.45
N PRO A 93 -7.03 6.24 12.19
CA PRO A 93 -8.40 6.64 11.83
C PRO A 93 -9.45 5.59 12.22
N SER A 94 -10.72 5.99 12.28
CA SER A 94 -11.85 5.03 12.21
C SER A 94 -12.17 4.75 10.75
N THR A 95 -12.95 3.71 10.44
CA THR A 95 -13.43 3.45 9.07
C THR A 95 -14.05 4.71 8.47
N ALA A 96 -14.97 5.35 9.21
CA ALA A 96 -15.69 6.52 8.73
C ALA A 96 -14.74 7.68 8.38
N THR A 97 -13.75 7.95 9.25
CA THR A 97 -12.75 8.99 8.98
C THR A 97 -11.87 8.61 7.80
N LEU A 98 -11.39 7.36 7.73
CA LEU A 98 -10.53 6.86 6.66
C LEU A 98 -11.21 7.04 5.30
N ARG A 99 -12.44 6.52 5.16
CA ARG A 99 -13.21 6.58 3.91
C ARG A 99 -13.50 8.02 3.49
N GLN A 100 -14.10 8.83 4.36
CA GLN A 100 -14.50 10.20 4.02
C GLN A 100 -13.29 11.08 3.66
N ARG A 101 -12.17 10.89 4.36
CA ARG A 101 -10.96 11.68 4.11
C ARG A 101 -10.30 11.25 2.81
N LEU A 102 -10.19 9.96 2.52
CA LEU A 102 -9.65 9.48 1.24
C LEU A 102 -10.51 9.90 0.05
N GLU A 103 -11.85 9.80 0.16
CA GLU A 103 -12.78 10.30 -0.87
C GLU A 103 -12.56 11.80 -1.13
N LYS A 104 -12.46 12.60 -0.05
CA LYS A 104 -12.18 14.03 -0.18
C LYS A 104 -10.81 14.27 -0.83
N LEU A 105 -9.77 13.56 -0.42
CA LEU A 105 -8.43 13.73 -0.99
C LEU A 105 -8.38 13.33 -2.47
N ALA A 106 -9.05 12.25 -2.86
CA ALA A 106 -9.16 11.82 -4.25
C ALA A 106 -9.80 12.91 -5.12
N ALA A 107 -10.85 13.57 -4.63
CA ALA A 107 -11.47 14.72 -5.29
C ALA A 107 -10.61 16.00 -5.31
N ASN A 108 -9.50 16.04 -4.56
CA ASN A 108 -8.61 17.19 -4.41
C ASN A 108 -7.17 16.86 -4.85
N ASP A 109 -7.01 16.16 -5.98
CA ASP A 109 -5.72 16.00 -6.66
C ASP A 109 -4.68 15.15 -5.89
N LEU A 110 -5.13 14.22 -5.03
CA LEU A 110 -4.22 13.31 -4.31
C LEU A 110 -3.26 12.57 -5.26
N GLN A 111 -3.77 12.07 -6.39
CA GLN A 111 -2.98 11.28 -7.34
C GLN A 111 -1.75 12.04 -7.86
N ALA A 112 -1.90 13.31 -8.24
CA ALA A 112 -0.77 14.10 -8.73
C ALA A 112 0.30 14.32 -7.65
N ARG A 113 -0.11 14.34 -6.37
CA ARG A 113 0.80 14.52 -5.23
C ARG A 113 1.53 13.25 -4.83
N THR A 114 0.90 12.09 -4.99
CA THR A 114 1.52 10.81 -4.66
C THR A 114 2.30 10.21 -5.82
N ALA A 115 2.10 10.72 -7.03
CA ALA A 115 2.69 10.20 -8.27
C ALA A 115 4.22 10.13 -8.27
N THR A 116 4.91 10.96 -7.48
CA THR A 116 6.37 11.03 -7.40
C THR A 116 6.96 10.32 -6.18
N TRP A 117 6.14 9.77 -5.27
CA TRP A 117 6.65 9.18 -4.04
C TRP A 117 7.49 7.93 -4.30
N SER A 118 7.10 7.08 -5.26
CA SER A 118 7.90 5.91 -5.63
C SER A 118 9.27 6.32 -6.16
N THR A 119 9.32 7.26 -7.10
CA THR A 119 10.59 7.72 -7.70
C THR A 119 11.45 8.48 -6.70
N THR A 120 10.83 9.27 -5.81
CA THR A 120 11.53 9.94 -4.71
C THR A 120 12.17 8.92 -3.77
N LEU A 121 11.41 7.89 -3.36
CA LEU A 121 11.93 6.80 -2.53
C LEU A 121 13.11 6.11 -3.22
N LEU A 122 12.92 5.67 -4.46
CA LEU A 122 13.95 4.95 -5.23
C LEU A 122 15.23 5.79 -5.41
N SER A 123 15.10 7.08 -5.68
CA SER A 123 16.24 7.98 -5.81
C SER A 123 16.98 8.16 -4.48
N LEU A 124 16.26 8.35 -3.38
CA LEU A 124 16.87 8.60 -2.06
C LEU A 124 17.51 7.37 -1.44
N ILE A 125 17.03 6.17 -1.76
CA ILE A 125 17.68 4.92 -1.33
C ILE A 125 18.81 4.49 -2.27
N GLU A 126 19.09 5.27 -3.32
CA GLU A 126 20.04 4.91 -4.38
C GLU A 126 19.75 3.50 -4.91
N ALA A 127 18.49 3.26 -5.26
CA ALA A 127 18.03 1.95 -5.70
C ALA A 127 18.94 1.42 -6.83
N PRO A 128 19.49 0.20 -6.72
CA PRO A 128 20.40 -0.34 -7.73
C PRO A 128 19.69 -0.46 -9.07
N ILE A 129 20.29 0.06 -10.12
CA ILE A 129 19.79 -0.05 -11.50
C ILE A 129 20.89 -0.69 -12.33
N THR A 130 20.70 -1.94 -12.72
CA THR A 130 21.67 -2.68 -13.52
C THR A 130 21.40 -2.47 -15.00
N ALA A 131 22.37 -1.91 -15.71
CA ALA A 131 22.35 -1.86 -17.18
C ALA A 131 22.87 -3.18 -17.77
N GLU A 132 22.19 -3.70 -18.81
CA GLU A 132 22.65 -4.91 -19.50
C GLU A 132 23.85 -4.64 -20.43
N THR A 133 24.10 -3.37 -20.77
CA THR A 133 25.30 -2.88 -21.45
C THR A 133 25.42 -1.37 -21.17
N THR A 134 24.81 -0.56 -22.03
CA THR A 134 24.64 0.90 -21.89
C THR A 134 23.17 1.29 -21.72
N HIS A 135 22.27 0.31 -21.73
CA HIS A 135 20.83 0.51 -21.67
C HIS A 135 20.24 -0.21 -20.46
N VAL A 136 19.16 0.36 -19.93
CA VAL A 136 18.33 -0.19 -18.86
C VAL A 136 16.97 -0.54 -19.46
N CYS A 137 16.42 -1.71 -19.12
CA CYS A 137 15.09 -2.10 -19.60
C CYS A 137 14.00 -1.29 -18.90
N LEU A 138 12.92 -0.97 -19.63
CA LEU A 138 11.69 -0.44 -19.09
C LEU A 138 10.54 -1.35 -19.53
N ASP A 139 10.18 -2.29 -18.67
CA ASP A 139 9.11 -3.26 -18.93
C ASP A 139 7.76 -2.63 -18.61
N ILE A 140 6.79 -2.81 -19.50
CA ILE A 140 5.44 -2.28 -19.32
C ILE A 140 4.45 -3.40 -19.57
N ASP A 141 3.73 -3.75 -18.51
CA ASP A 141 2.79 -4.85 -18.54
C ASP A 141 1.47 -4.48 -17.88
N THR A 142 0.41 -5.13 -18.36
CA THR A 142 -0.86 -5.19 -17.67
C THR A 142 -1.01 -6.50 -16.93
N PHE A 143 -1.53 -6.45 -15.70
CA PHE A 143 -1.78 -7.63 -14.88
C PHE A 143 -3.20 -7.61 -14.32
N VAL A 144 -3.68 -8.74 -13.81
CA VAL A 144 -5.03 -8.84 -13.22
C VAL A 144 -4.94 -8.77 -11.70
N MET A 145 -5.74 -7.90 -11.10
CA MET A 145 -5.99 -7.88 -9.65
C MET A 145 -7.39 -8.43 -9.39
N ASP A 146 -7.47 -9.69 -8.98
CA ASP A 146 -8.73 -10.33 -8.62
C ASP A 146 -9.39 -9.59 -7.43
N ASN A 147 -10.61 -9.11 -7.64
CA ASN A 147 -11.45 -8.49 -6.61
C ASN A 147 -12.86 -9.11 -6.65
N SER A 148 -12.93 -10.40 -6.99
CA SER A 148 -14.16 -11.17 -7.01
C SER A 148 -14.83 -11.08 -5.65
N ASN A 149 -16.15 -10.92 -5.65
CA ASN A 149 -16.99 -10.70 -4.46
C ASN A 149 -16.85 -9.31 -3.79
N SER A 150 -16.11 -8.37 -4.38
CA SER A 150 -16.16 -6.98 -3.96
C SER A 150 -17.20 -6.17 -4.77
N LYS A 151 -17.60 -5.01 -4.25
CA LYS A 151 -18.46 -4.03 -4.94
C LYS A 151 -17.71 -2.72 -5.21
N LYS A 152 -16.39 -2.78 -5.36
CA LYS A 152 -15.56 -1.59 -5.57
C LYS A 152 -15.80 -1.01 -6.97
N GLU A 153 -15.68 0.31 -7.07
CA GLU A 153 -15.78 1.01 -8.35
C GLU A 153 -14.72 0.49 -9.34
N GLY A 154 -15.12 0.32 -10.61
CA GLY A 154 -14.23 -0.12 -11.69
C GLY A 154 -14.00 -1.64 -11.77
N VAL A 155 -14.39 -2.41 -10.75
CA VAL A 155 -14.35 -3.89 -10.80
C VAL A 155 -15.26 -4.39 -11.91
N SER A 156 -14.69 -5.16 -12.83
CA SER A 156 -15.42 -5.74 -13.97
C SER A 156 -14.70 -6.96 -14.52
N ARG A 157 -15.35 -7.68 -15.43
CA ARG A 157 -14.81 -8.91 -16.04
C ARG A 157 -13.48 -8.65 -16.73
N THR A 158 -12.43 -9.33 -16.28
CA THR A 158 -11.07 -9.26 -16.85
C THR A 158 -10.85 -10.32 -17.94
N TYR A 159 -9.73 -10.23 -18.67
CA TYR A 159 -9.34 -11.22 -19.68
C TYR A 159 -9.02 -12.61 -19.08
N GLN A 160 -8.67 -12.67 -17.78
CA GLN A 160 -8.49 -13.92 -17.04
C GLN A 160 -9.79 -14.49 -16.47
N LYS A 161 -10.94 -13.92 -16.84
CA LYS A 161 -12.28 -14.42 -16.44
C LYS A 161 -12.54 -14.37 -14.93
N VAL A 162 -11.91 -13.43 -14.23
CA VAL A 162 -12.25 -13.03 -12.85
C VAL A 162 -12.79 -11.61 -12.84
N ASP A 163 -13.54 -11.23 -11.82
CA ASP A 163 -14.06 -9.87 -11.67
C ASP A 163 -13.03 -9.05 -10.88
N GLY A 164 -12.42 -8.05 -11.53
CA GLY A 164 -11.28 -7.37 -10.95
C GLY A 164 -10.88 -6.09 -11.68
N TYR A 165 -9.62 -5.72 -11.49
CA TYR A 165 -8.95 -4.65 -12.21
C TYR A 165 -7.91 -5.21 -13.17
N THR A 166 -7.55 -4.42 -14.18
CA THR A 166 -6.46 -4.73 -15.12
C THR A 166 -5.44 -3.59 -15.16
N PRO A 167 -4.74 -3.27 -14.05
CA PRO A 167 -3.78 -2.16 -14.02
C PRO A 167 -2.71 -2.28 -15.10
N ILE A 168 -2.11 -1.15 -15.45
CA ILE A 168 -0.84 -1.09 -16.17
C ILE A 168 0.24 -0.60 -15.22
N ALA A 169 1.43 -1.20 -15.30
CA ALA A 169 2.60 -0.77 -14.55
C ALA A 169 3.83 -0.70 -15.44
N ALA A 170 4.79 0.13 -15.04
CA ALA A 170 6.09 0.24 -15.67
C ALA A 170 7.20 -0.05 -14.65
N TYR A 171 8.10 -0.95 -15.03
CA TYR A 171 9.17 -1.48 -14.19
C TYR A 171 10.52 -1.16 -14.82
N LEU A 172 11.40 -0.50 -14.08
CA LEU A 172 12.74 -0.12 -14.51
C LEU A 172 13.77 -1.14 -14.05
N GLY A 173 14.64 -1.51 -14.99
CA GLY A 173 15.76 -2.42 -14.76
C GLY A 173 15.32 -3.85 -14.49
N ASN A 174 16.32 -4.73 -14.44
CA ASN A 174 16.10 -6.14 -14.12
C ASN A 174 15.66 -6.35 -12.65
N GLU A 175 15.85 -5.33 -11.81
CA GLU A 175 15.37 -5.29 -10.43
C GLU A 175 13.84 -5.11 -10.33
N GLY A 176 13.19 -4.61 -11.38
CA GLY A 176 11.74 -4.44 -11.42
C GLY A 176 11.23 -3.25 -10.62
N TRP A 177 11.92 -2.11 -10.63
CA TRP A 177 11.50 -0.93 -9.86
C TRP A 177 10.26 -0.27 -10.48
N CYS A 178 9.16 -0.22 -9.73
CA CYS A 178 7.91 0.37 -10.21
C CYS A 178 7.98 1.91 -10.30
N LEU A 179 8.10 2.44 -11.53
CA LEU A 179 8.14 3.88 -11.80
C LEU A 179 6.75 4.52 -11.94
N GLY A 180 5.76 3.71 -12.31
CA GLY A 180 4.40 4.16 -12.52
C GLY A 180 3.42 3.01 -12.48
N LEU A 181 2.26 3.28 -11.89
CA LEU A 181 1.14 2.34 -11.82
C LEU A 181 -0.16 3.11 -12.02
N GLU A 182 -1.03 2.57 -12.86
CA GLU A 182 -2.35 3.12 -13.11
C GLU A 182 -3.39 2.02 -12.95
N LEU A 183 -4.28 2.22 -11.97
CA LEU A 183 -5.41 1.33 -11.75
C LEU A 183 -6.42 1.51 -12.88
N ARG A 184 -6.73 0.42 -13.59
CA ARG A 184 -7.69 0.43 -14.70
C ARG A 184 -8.85 -0.53 -14.43
N PRO A 185 -10.07 -0.21 -14.87
CA PRO A 185 -11.19 -1.14 -14.79
C PRO A 185 -10.88 -2.49 -15.43
N GLY A 186 -11.41 -3.58 -14.89
CA GLY A 186 -11.12 -4.94 -15.37
C GLY A 186 -11.36 -5.16 -16.86
N LYS A 187 -12.42 -4.56 -17.41
CA LYS A 187 -12.78 -4.62 -18.84
C LYS A 187 -11.92 -3.75 -19.77
N GLN A 188 -10.98 -2.97 -19.24
CA GLN A 188 -10.14 -2.10 -20.06
C GLN A 188 -9.18 -2.94 -20.91
N HIS A 189 -9.19 -2.71 -22.22
CA HIS A 189 -8.27 -3.35 -23.15
C HIS A 189 -6.83 -2.88 -22.88
N THR A 190 -5.86 -3.81 -22.92
CA THR A 190 -4.44 -3.56 -22.58
C THR A 190 -3.83 -2.36 -23.29
N MET A 191 -4.15 -2.14 -24.56
CA MET A 191 -3.60 -1.03 -25.36
C MET A 191 -4.30 0.31 -25.15
N LYS A 192 -5.45 0.34 -24.47
CA LYS A 192 -6.20 1.59 -24.31
C LYS A 192 -5.42 2.53 -23.41
N GLU A 193 -5.12 3.74 -23.92
CA GLU A 193 -4.41 4.82 -23.22
C GLU A 193 -2.95 4.47 -22.81
N SER A 194 -2.37 3.40 -23.38
CA SER A 194 -0.99 3.01 -23.05
C SER A 194 0.06 4.03 -23.52
N ASN A 195 -0.19 4.76 -24.61
CA ASN A 195 0.70 5.86 -25.03
C ASN A 195 0.70 7.02 -24.02
N ALA A 196 -0.48 7.41 -23.50
CA ALA A 196 -0.57 8.45 -22.48
C ALA A 196 0.09 8.01 -21.16
N PHE A 197 -0.02 6.72 -20.82
CA PHE A 197 0.70 6.14 -19.69
C PHE A 197 2.22 6.22 -19.90
N LEU A 198 2.71 5.85 -21.09
CA LEU A 198 4.11 5.95 -21.50
C LEU A 198 4.65 7.39 -21.39
N GLU A 199 3.95 8.36 -21.97
CA GLU A 199 4.33 9.79 -21.93
C GLU A 199 4.49 10.30 -20.49
N ARG A 200 3.70 9.78 -19.54
CA ARG A 200 3.78 10.14 -18.12
C ARG A 200 4.93 9.45 -17.37
N VAL A 201 5.30 8.24 -17.79
CA VAL A 201 6.30 7.42 -17.11
C VAL A 201 7.71 7.65 -17.64
N LEU A 202 7.88 7.82 -18.95
CA LEU A 202 9.20 7.99 -19.58
C LEU A 202 10.05 9.09 -18.94
N PRO A 203 9.52 10.27 -18.53
CA PRO A 203 10.32 11.28 -17.84
C PRO A 203 10.83 10.89 -16.45
N ARG A 204 10.39 9.74 -15.92
CA ARG A 204 10.78 9.19 -14.62
C ARG A 204 11.87 8.12 -14.72
N ALA A 205 12.10 7.60 -15.93
CA ALA A 205 13.04 6.53 -16.22
C ALA A 205 14.45 7.06 -16.46
#